data_AF-A0A7W0ZPP0-F1
#
_entry.id   AF-A0A7W0ZPP0-F1
#
_cell.length_a   1.000
_cell.length_b   1.000
_cell.length_c   1.000
_cell.angle_alpha   90.00
_cell.angle_beta   90.00
_cell.angle_gamma   90.00
#
_symmetry.space_group_name_H-M   'P 1'
#
loop_
_entity.id
_entity.type
_entity.pdbx_description
1 polymer ?
#
loop_
_entity_poly.entity_id
_entity_poly.type
_entity_poly.pdbx_seq_one_letter_code
_entity_poly.pdbx_strand_id
1 'polypeptide(L)'
;MSAPAATSSRELSPEQVQALLRRPPLWTRRDVQRSAAIALLSTIVVFGVIGYLVGQSTGWTEVQRAFLSPSDFVASFPMVWDGFLLNVRIFLIAEPVILALGLLLAVVRSTRSAVLFPARAAAVVYVDIFRGAPALLVILTLGFGMPALRIEGLPNSAIFWGTMAIILS
;
A
#
# COMPACT_ATOMS: atom_id res chain seq x y z
N MET A 1 31.83 -26.52 59.50
CA MET A 1 31.22 -25.23 59.12
C MET A 1 32.26 -24.42 58.36
N SER A 2 32.15 -24.36 57.03
CA SER A 2 32.98 -23.48 56.19
C SER A 2 32.05 -22.79 55.21
N ALA A 3 31.96 -21.47 55.32
CA ALA A 3 31.02 -20.63 54.57
C ALA A 3 31.37 -20.57 53.07
N PRO A 4 30.38 -20.49 52.16
CA PRO A 4 30.65 -20.24 50.76
C PRO A 4 31.04 -18.78 50.58
N ALA A 5 32.24 -18.55 50.04
CA ALA A 5 32.72 -17.22 49.69
C ALA A 5 31.77 -16.57 48.68
N ALA A 6 31.26 -15.39 49.04
CA ALA A 6 30.41 -14.57 48.20
C ALA A 6 31.08 -14.36 46.83
N THR A 7 30.40 -14.78 45.77
CA THR A 7 30.80 -14.49 44.39
C THR A 7 30.60 -12.99 44.19
N SER A 8 31.67 -12.22 44.36
CA SER A 8 31.66 -10.79 44.06
C SER A 8 31.32 -10.63 42.58
N SER A 9 30.18 -10.01 42.31
CA SER A 9 29.83 -9.47 41.00
C SER A 9 30.93 -8.50 40.60
N ARG A 10 31.90 -8.97 39.80
CA ARG A 10 32.94 -8.12 39.18
C ARG A 10 32.21 -6.99 38.45
N GLU A 11 32.22 -5.79 39.02
CA GLU A 11 31.75 -4.59 38.33
C GLU A 11 32.62 -4.41 37.09
N LEU A 12 32.04 -4.68 35.93
CA LEU A 12 32.71 -4.56 34.65
C LEU A 12 33.04 -3.08 34.43
N SER A 13 34.30 -2.77 34.14
CA SER A 13 34.72 -1.40 33.81
C SER A 13 33.92 -0.88 32.62
N PRO A 14 33.62 0.44 32.54
CA PRO A 14 32.90 1.03 31.41
C PRO A 14 33.49 0.65 30.04
N GLU A 15 34.81 0.44 29.96
CA GLU A 15 35.49 -0.02 28.75
C GLU A 15 35.18 -1.48 28.40
N GLN A 16 35.06 -2.36 29.39
CA GLN A 16 34.70 -3.76 29.20
C GLN A 16 33.23 -3.89 28.79
N VAL A 17 32.35 -3.08 29.39
CA VAL A 17 30.96 -2.97 28.96
C VAL A 17 30.90 -2.47 27.51
N GLN A 18 31.69 -1.45 27.15
CA GLN A 18 31.74 -0.92 25.79
C GLN A 18 32.32 -1.91 24.77
N ALA A 19 33.30 -2.72 25.16
CA ALA A 19 33.84 -3.80 24.34
C ALA A 19 32.82 -4.93 24.12
N LEU A 20 32.01 -5.27 25.12
CA LEU A 20 30.92 -6.24 25.00
C LEU A 20 29.74 -5.71 24.16
N LEU A 21 29.48 -4.41 24.22
CA LEU A 21 28.46 -3.74 23.39
C LEU A 21 28.91 -3.55 21.93
N ARG A 22 30.21 -3.57 21.64
CA ARG A 22 30.75 -3.63 20.27
C ARG A 22 30.54 -5.03 19.69
N ARG A 23 29.31 -5.35 19.30
CA ARG A 23 29.06 -6.52 18.44
C ARG A 23 29.84 -6.35 17.13
N PRO A 24 30.72 -7.29 16.75
CA PRO A 24 31.35 -7.24 15.43
C PRO A 24 30.23 -7.26 14.39
N PRO A 25 30.32 -6.40 13.36
CA PRO A 25 29.20 -6.25 12.46
C PRO A 25 28.94 -7.55 11.70
N LEU A 26 27.66 -7.86 11.48
CA LEU A 26 27.19 -9.17 11.00
C LEU A 26 27.84 -9.59 9.67
N TRP A 27 28.17 -8.63 8.81
CA TRP A 27 28.83 -8.85 7.52
C TRP A 27 30.29 -9.32 7.61
N THR A 28 30.92 -9.31 8.79
CA THR A 28 32.31 -9.79 8.98
C THR A 28 32.36 -11.29 9.25
N ARG A 29 31.21 -11.90 9.58
CA ARG A 29 31.11 -13.33 9.88
C ARG A 29 31.13 -14.10 8.57
N ARG A 30 32.12 -15.00 8.41
CA ARG A 30 32.26 -15.85 7.21
C ARG A 30 31.00 -16.64 6.91
N ASP A 31 30.25 -17.06 7.93
CA ASP A 31 28.98 -17.78 7.75
C ASP A 31 27.89 -16.88 7.13
N VAL A 32 27.83 -15.61 7.53
CA VAL A 32 26.88 -14.63 6.98
C VAL A 32 27.26 -14.26 5.56
N GLN A 33 28.55 -14.05 5.29
CA GLN A 33 29.05 -13.79 3.92
C GLN A 33 28.79 -14.97 2.99
N ARG A 34 29.07 -16.20 3.44
CA ARG A 34 28.81 -17.42 2.69
C ARG A 34 27.31 -17.62 2.43
N SER A 35 26.48 -17.40 3.46
CA SER A 35 25.03 -17.52 3.32
C SER A 35 24.45 -16.45 2.38
N ALA A 36 24.93 -15.20 2.47
CA ALA A 36 24.54 -14.12 1.57
C ALA A 36 25.01 -14.40 0.13
N ALA A 37 26.23 -14.89 -0.07
CA ALA A 37 26.74 -15.28 -1.39
C ALA A 37 25.94 -16.43 -1.98
N ILE A 38 25.61 -17.45 -1.17
CA ILE A 38 24.75 -18.56 -1.61
C ILE A 38 23.35 -18.05 -1.95
N ALA A 39 22.77 -17.15 -1.15
CA ALA A 39 21.45 -16.59 -1.41
C ALA A 39 21.42 -15.73 -2.69
N LEU A 40 22.44 -14.90 -2.92
CA LEU A 40 22.58 -14.14 -4.16
C LEU A 40 22.77 -15.07 -5.35
N LEU A 41 23.64 -16.07 -5.24
CA LEU A 41 23.90 -17.02 -6.31
C LEU A 41 22.65 -17.84 -6.64
N SER A 42 21.94 -18.35 -5.62
CA SER A 42 20.71 -19.12 -5.83
C SER A 42 19.61 -18.25 -6.44
N THR A 43 19.50 -16.98 -6.02
CA THR A 43 18.57 -16.01 -6.62
C THR A 43 18.91 -15.79 -8.10
N ILE A 44 20.16 -15.50 -8.43
CA ILE A 44 20.62 -15.31 -9.81
C ILE A 44 20.35 -16.56 -10.65
N VAL A 45 20.64 -17.75 -10.12
CA VAL A 45 20.41 -19.02 -10.83
C VAL A 45 18.92 -19.24 -11.07
N VAL A 46 18.06 -19.07 -10.06
CA VAL A 46 16.60 -19.27 -10.21
C VAL A 46 16.02 -18.30 -11.22
N PHE A 47 16.29 -16.99 -11.07
CA PHE A 47 15.81 -15.99 -12.01
C PHE A 47 16.41 -16.17 -13.41
N GLY A 48 17.67 -16.60 -13.52
CA GLY A 48 18.32 -16.91 -14.79
C GLY A 48 17.69 -18.09 -15.50
N VAL A 49 17.38 -19.17 -14.77
CA VAL A 49 16.67 -20.34 -15.31
C VAL A 49 15.26 -19.96 -15.75
N ILE A 50 14.52 -19.20 -14.93
CA ILE A 50 13.19 -18.70 -15.31
C ILE A 50 13.27 -17.85 -16.57
N GLY A 51 14.19 -16.87 -16.61
CA GLY A 51 14.38 -16.01 -17.77
C GLY A 51 14.76 -16.78 -19.04
N TYR A 52 15.62 -17.79 -18.91
CA TYR A 52 15.97 -18.69 -20.02
C TYR A 52 14.76 -19.47 -20.54
N LEU A 53 13.98 -20.09 -19.63
CA LEU A 53 12.79 -20.86 -20.01
C LEU A 53 11.73 -19.98 -20.68
N VAL A 54 11.50 -18.76 -20.14
CA VAL A 54 10.58 -17.78 -20.72
C VAL A 54 11.08 -17.34 -22.10
N GLY A 55 12.38 -17.03 -22.24
CA GLY A 55 12.97 -16.61 -23.50
C GLY A 55 12.94 -17.67 -24.61
N GLN A 56 12.95 -18.96 -24.25
CA GLN A 56 12.77 -20.08 -25.19
C GLN A 56 11.29 -20.32 -25.58
N SER A 57 10.34 -19.64 -24.92
CA SER A 57 8.93 -19.80 -25.25
C SER A 57 8.60 -19.14 -26.60
N THR A 58 7.75 -19.79 -27.39
CA THR A 58 7.31 -19.29 -28.71
C THR A 58 6.57 -17.95 -28.64
N GLY A 59 5.96 -17.63 -27.49
CA GLY A 59 5.21 -16.39 -27.27
C GLY A 59 6.05 -15.21 -26.76
N TRP A 60 7.33 -15.41 -26.41
CA TRP A 60 8.14 -14.36 -25.80
C TRP A 60 8.26 -13.10 -26.68
N THR A 61 8.45 -13.29 -27.98
CA THR A 61 8.52 -12.19 -28.95
C THR A 61 7.23 -11.36 -28.98
N GLU A 62 6.06 -11.99 -28.86
CA GLU A 62 4.78 -11.28 -28.84
C GLU A 62 4.57 -10.55 -27.51
N VAL A 63 5.00 -11.12 -26.39
CA VAL A 63 5.00 -10.41 -25.09
C VAL A 63 5.90 -9.18 -25.14
N GLN A 64 7.09 -9.30 -25.74
CA GLN A 64 7.99 -8.15 -25.91
C GLN A 64 7.36 -7.05 -26.76
N ARG A 65 6.67 -7.40 -27.84
CA ARG A 65 5.95 -6.42 -28.68
C ARG A 65 4.77 -5.80 -27.95
N ALA A 66 3.98 -6.59 -27.25
CA ALA A 66 2.77 -6.10 -26.58
C ALA A 66 3.07 -5.24 -25.34
N PHE A 67 4.12 -5.56 -24.58
CA PHE A 67 4.40 -4.93 -23.29
C PHE A 67 5.70 -4.14 -23.22
N LEU A 68 6.70 -4.47 -24.05
CA LEU A 68 8.06 -3.90 -23.98
C LEU A 68 8.45 -3.15 -25.27
N SER A 69 7.47 -2.74 -26.07
CA SER A 69 7.67 -1.96 -27.29
C SER A 69 8.00 -0.49 -26.97
N PRO A 70 9.22 -0.01 -27.30
CA PRO A 70 9.58 1.38 -27.03
C PRO A 70 8.75 2.37 -27.85
N SER A 71 8.35 1.99 -29.07
CA SER A 71 7.49 2.83 -29.93
C SER A 71 6.11 3.03 -29.31
N ASP A 72 5.51 1.97 -28.77
CA ASP A 72 4.19 2.05 -28.14
C ASP A 72 4.24 2.80 -26.82
N PHE A 73 5.35 2.70 -26.09
CA PHE A 73 5.59 3.50 -24.89
C PHE A 73 5.59 5.01 -25.21
N VAL A 74 6.33 5.44 -26.23
CA VAL A 74 6.38 6.85 -26.64
C VAL A 74 5.03 7.31 -27.20
N ALA A 75 4.38 6.48 -28.03
CA ALA A 75 3.07 6.80 -28.60
C ALA A 75 1.97 6.92 -27.52
N SER A 76 2.04 6.10 -26.46
CA SER A 76 1.06 6.12 -25.37
C SER A 76 1.35 7.18 -24.31
N PHE A 77 2.58 7.71 -24.26
CA PHE A 77 3.00 8.66 -23.23
C PHE A 77 2.06 9.88 -23.08
N PRO A 78 1.64 10.57 -24.17
CA PRO A 78 0.73 11.71 -24.04
C PRO A 78 -0.62 11.31 -23.43
N MET A 79 -1.18 10.19 -23.86
CA MET A 79 -2.47 9.69 -23.34
C MET A 79 -2.37 9.30 -21.85
N VAL A 80 -1.27 8.66 -21.45
CA VAL A 80 -1.01 8.34 -20.03
C VAL A 80 -0.83 9.61 -19.21
N TRP A 81 -0.14 10.60 -19.77
CA TRP A 81 0.06 11.90 -19.12
C TRP A 81 -1.26 12.64 -18.91
N ASP A 82 -2.13 12.69 -19.92
CA ASP A 82 -3.45 13.29 -19.81
C ASP A 82 -4.33 12.55 -18.79
N GLY A 83 -4.28 11.21 -18.78
CA GLY A 83 -4.96 10.39 -17.78
C GLY A 83 -4.43 10.64 -16.36
N PHE A 84 -3.11 10.78 -16.21
CA PHE A 84 -2.49 11.13 -14.94
C PHE A 84 -2.93 12.52 -14.45
N LEU A 85 -2.93 13.53 -15.32
CA LEU A 85 -3.40 14.87 -14.99
C LEU A 85 -4.88 14.88 -14.61
N LEU A 86 -5.70 14.08 -15.29
CA LEU A 86 -7.10 13.90 -14.92
C LEU A 86 -7.23 13.30 -13.52
N ASN A 87 -6.43 12.27 -13.19
CA ASN A 87 -6.41 11.68 -11.85
C ASN A 87 -5.99 12.70 -10.78
N VAL A 88 -4.94 13.49 -11.05
CA VAL A 88 -4.51 14.58 -10.15
C VAL A 88 -5.63 15.60 -9.96
N ARG A 89 -6.31 15.99 -11.02
CA ARG A 89 -7.43 16.93 -10.95
C ARG A 89 -8.59 16.39 -10.10
N ILE A 90 -8.95 15.12 -10.29
CA ILE A 90 -9.97 14.44 -9.49
C ILE A 90 -9.54 14.42 -8.02
N PHE A 91 -8.30 14.04 -7.74
CA PHE A 91 -7.74 14.00 -6.39
C PHE A 91 -7.80 15.37 -5.71
N LEU A 92 -7.35 16.44 -6.37
CA LEU A 92 -7.38 17.80 -5.81
C LEU A 92 -8.79 18.31 -5.51
N ILE A 93 -9.81 17.85 -6.23
CA ILE A 93 -11.22 18.21 -5.97
C ILE A 93 -11.80 17.34 -4.86
N ALA A 94 -11.52 16.03 -4.88
CA ALA A 94 -12.08 15.07 -3.94
C ALA A 94 -11.48 15.19 -2.54
N GLU A 95 -10.17 15.42 -2.44
CA GLU A 95 -9.43 15.40 -1.17
C GLU A 95 -9.96 16.43 -0.15
N PRO A 96 -10.20 17.71 -0.49
CA PRO A 96 -10.79 18.67 0.46
C PRO A 96 -12.15 18.23 0.99
N VAL A 97 -12.98 17.62 0.14
CA VAL A 97 -14.31 17.12 0.51
C VAL A 97 -14.18 15.92 1.45
N ILE A 98 -13.30 14.97 1.12
CA ILE A 98 -13.00 13.80 1.94
C ILE A 98 -12.44 14.23 3.30
N LEU A 99 -11.55 15.21 3.34
CA LEU A 99 -10.99 15.72 4.59
C LEU A 99 -12.08 16.35 5.47
N ALA A 100 -12.95 17.18 4.89
CA ALA A 100 -14.05 17.80 5.63
C ALA A 100 -15.04 16.75 6.16
N LEU A 101 -15.50 15.82 5.30
CA LEU A 101 -16.44 14.77 5.67
C LEU A 101 -15.82 13.77 6.66
N GLY A 102 -14.58 13.35 6.41
CA GLY A 102 -13.83 12.44 7.26
C GLY A 102 -13.58 13.03 8.65
N LEU A 103 -13.25 14.32 8.74
CA LEU A 103 -13.11 15.03 10.01
C LEU A 103 -14.45 15.10 10.74
N LEU A 104 -15.54 15.47 10.06
CA LEU A 104 -16.88 15.52 10.64
C LEU A 104 -17.28 14.15 11.23
N LEU A 105 -17.14 13.08 10.44
CA LEU A 105 -17.44 11.72 10.87
C LEU A 105 -16.53 11.26 12.02
N ALA A 106 -15.25 11.65 12.01
CA ALA A 106 -14.32 11.35 13.10
C ALA A 106 -14.70 12.04 14.41
N VAL A 107 -15.14 13.30 14.36
CA VAL A 107 -15.62 14.05 15.52
C VAL A 107 -16.92 13.43 16.07
N VAL A 108 -17.88 13.17 15.19
CA VAL A 108 -19.17 12.56 15.58
C VAL A 108 -18.94 11.18 16.21
N ARG A 109 -18.09 10.33 15.59
CA ARG A 109 -17.87 8.98 16.10
C ARG A 109 -17.09 8.93 17.43
N SER A 110 -16.23 9.93 17.68
CA SER A 110 -15.41 10.00 18.91
C SER A 110 -16.17 10.55 20.13
N THR A 111 -17.37 11.10 19.90
CA THR A 111 -18.17 11.69 20.96
C THR A 111 -18.69 10.63 21.94
N ARG A 112 -18.56 10.88 23.25
CA ARG A 112 -19.02 9.97 24.33
C ARG A 112 -20.43 10.25 24.83
N SER A 113 -21.06 11.36 24.42
CA SER A 113 -22.41 11.75 24.85
C SER A 113 -23.47 10.73 24.42
N ALA A 114 -24.35 10.35 25.35
CA ALA A 114 -25.47 9.45 25.09
C ALA A 114 -26.53 10.07 24.16
N VAL A 115 -26.68 11.39 24.17
CA VAL A 115 -27.64 12.11 23.31
C VAL A 115 -27.21 12.03 21.83
N LEU A 116 -25.91 11.99 21.56
CA LEU A 116 -25.35 11.84 20.21
C LEU A 116 -25.18 10.38 19.79
N PHE A 117 -25.73 9.43 20.55
CA PHE A 117 -25.67 8.01 20.21
C PHE A 117 -26.22 7.72 18.80
N PRO A 118 -27.39 8.24 18.36
CA PRO A 118 -27.91 7.94 17.03
C PRO A 118 -26.99 8.46 15.92
N ALA A 119 -26.44 9.67 16.07
CA ALA A 119 -25.51 10.25 15.12
C ALA A 119 -24.20 9.46 15.05
N ARG A 120 -23.67 9.03 16.20
CA ARG A 120 -22.49 8.16 16.29
C ARG A 120 -22.73 6.81 15.62
N ALA A 121 -23.87 6.18 15.87
CA ALA A 121 -24.22 4.90 15.24
C ALA A 121 -24.29 5.04 13.71
N ALA A 122 -24.93 6.08 13.20
CA ALA A 122 -24.98 6.37 11.77
C ALA A 122 -23.58 6.60 11.17
N ALA A 123 -22.72 7.36 11.84
CA ALA A 123 -21.35 7.61 11.41
C ALA A 123 -20.50 6.32 11.38
N VAL A 124 -20.63 5.46 12.39
CA VAL A 124 -19.95 4.14 12.43
C VAL A 124 -20.42 3.26 11.29
N VAL A 125 -21.74 3.11 11.10
CA VAL A 125 -22.30 2.29 10.00
C VAL A 125 -21.86 2.80 8.64
N TYR A 126 -21.88 4.12 8.41
CA TYR A 126 -21.38 4.72 7.17
C TYR A 126 -19.91 4.34 6.93
N VAL A 127 -19.05 4.58 7.93
CA VAL A 127 -17.61 4.29 7.82
C VAL A 127 -17.39 2.80 7.58
N ASP A 128 -18.05 1.93 8.32
CA ASP A 128 -17.87 0.48 8.21
C ASP A 128 -18.32 -0.05 6.85
N ILE A 129 -19.42 0.47 6.29
CA ILE A 129 -19.91 0.07 4.96
C ILE A 129 -18.94 0.53 3.87
N PHE A 130 -18.62 1.82 3.82
CA PHE A 130 -17.87 2.39 2.68
C PHE A 130 -16.37 2.13 2.76
N ARG A 131 -15.81 1.99 3.97
CA ARG A 131 -14.40 1.63 4.20
C ARG A 131 -14.18 0.12 4.29
N GLY A 132 -15.22 -0.65 4.59
CA GLY A 132 -15.18 -2.12 4.62
C GLY A 132 -15.52 -2.76 3.27
N ALA A 133 -16.31 -2.09 2.43
CA ALA A 133 -16.61 -2.56 1.09
C ALA A 133 -15.41 -2.40 0.15
N PRO A 134 -15.21 -3.35 -0.79
CA PRO A 134 -14.27 -3.15 -1.89
C PRO A 134 -14.60 -1.88 -2.67
N ALA A 135 -13.65 -0.94 -2.77
CA ALA A 135 -13.84 0.33 -3.46
C ALA A 135 -14.33 0.15 -4.90
N LEU A 136 -13.86 -0.91 -5.58
CA LEU A 136 -14.32 -1.26 -6.93
C LEU A 136 -15.84 -1.52 -6.96
N LEU A 137 -16.41 -2.18 -5.93
CA LEU A 137 -17.86 -2.41 -5.87
C LEU A 137 -18.63 -1.09 -5.74
N VAL A 138 -18.13 -0.14 -4.94
CA VAL A 138 -18.74 1.19 -4.80
C VAL A 138 -18.69 1.94 -6.14
N ILE A 139 -17.53 1.93 -6.81
CA ILE A 139 -17.34 2.55 -8.13
C ILE A 139 -18.27 1.94 -9.17
N LEU A 140 -18.38 0.61 -9.24
CA LEU A 140 -19.25 -0.07 -10.20
C LEU A 140 -20.74 0.21 -9.90
N THR A 141 -21.11 0.19 -8.62
CA THR A 141 -22.49 0.45 -8.20
C THR A 141 -22.92 1.86 -8.54
N LEU A 142 -22.08 2.86 -8.33
CA LEU A 142 -22.42 4.24 -8.66
C LEU A 142 -22.25 4.52 -10.16
N GLY A 143 -21.17 4.04 -10.76
CA GLY A 143 -20.84 4.27 -12.17
C GLY A 143 -21.80 3.62 -13.15
N PHE A 144 -22.37 2.46 -12.80
CA PHE A 144 -23.38 1.79 -13.63
C PHE A 144 -24.78 1.88 -13.05
N GLY A 145 -24.93 1.77 -11.73
CA GLY A 145 -26.23 1.75 -11.08
C GLY A 145 -26.94 3.10 -11.16
N MET A 146 -26.27 4.22 -10.85
CA MET A 146 -26.93 5.53 -10.87
C MET A 146 -27.35 5.97 -12.28
N PRO A 147 -26.49 5.90 -13.33
CA PRO A 147 -26.92 6.21 -14.69
C PRO A 147 -28.04 5.30 -15.21
N ALA A 148 -28.10 4.04 -14.76
CA ALA A 148 -29.15 3.10 -15.18
C ALA A 148 -30.56 3.52 -14.70
N LEU A 149 -30.65 4.33 -13.63
CA LEU A 149 -31.93 4.83 -13.12
C LEU A 149 -32.58 5.89 -14.02
N ARG A 150 -31.84 6.44 -15.01
CA ARG A 150 -32.33 7.44 -15.98
C ARG A 150 -33.10 8.62 -15.35
N ILE A 151 -32.67 9.06 -14.18
CA ILE A 151 -33.27 10.20 -13.48
C ILE A 151 -32.89 11.47 -14.22
N GLU A 152 -33.89 12.26 -14.63
CA GLU A 152 -33.67 13.54 -15.29
C GLU A 152 -32.94 14.52 -14.35
N GLY A 153 -31.86 15.12 -14.85
CA GLY A 153 -31.05 16.09 -14.10
C GLY A 153 -29.78 15.52 -13.45
N LEU A 154 -29.60 14.20 -13.39
CA LEU A 154 -28.35 13.61 -12.92
C LEU A 154 -27.28 13.53 -14.02
N PRO A 155 -25.99 13.77 -13.69
CA PRO A 155 -24.90 13.55 -14.64
C PRO A 155 -24.82 12.09 -15.06
N ASN A 156 -24.51 11.83 -16.33
CA ASN A 156 -24.26 10.47 -16.85
C ASN A 156 -22.77 10.19 -17.08
N SER A 157 -21.87 11.05 -16.57
CA SER A 157 -20.44 10.88 -16.81
C SER A 157 -19.82 9.89 -15.81
N ALA A 158 -19.04 8.94 -16.33
CA ALA A 158 -18.32 7.97 -15.52
C ALA A 158 -17.32 8.66 -14.56
N ILE A 159 -16.72 9.78 -14.99
CA ILE A 159 -15.78 10.56 -14.16
C ILE A 159 -16.49 11.13 -12.93
N PHE A 160 -17.72 11.65 -13.08
CA PHE A 160 -18.47 12.20 -11.96
C PHE A 160 -18.79 11.11 -10.92
N TRP A 161 -19.37 10.00 -11.36
CA TRP A 161 -19.74 8.91 -10.46
C TRP A 161 -18.54 8.19 -9.86
N GLY A 162 -17.43 8.06 -10.61
CA GLY A 162 -16.16 7.56 -10.10
C GLY A 162 -15.56 8.47 -9.03
N THR A 163 -15.58 9.78 -9.25
CA THR A 163 -15.14 10.77 -8.24
C THR A 163 -16.00 10.67 -6.99
N MET A 164 -17.32 10.55 -7.15
CA MET A 164 -18.23 10.47 -6.02
C MET A 164 -18.08 9.15 -5.24
N ALA A 165 -17.81 8.05 -5.94
CA ALA A 165 -17.48 6.77 -5.30
C ALA A 165 -16.20 6.88 -4.45
N ILE A 166 -15.17 7.57 -4.94
CA ILE A 166 -13.93 7.79 -4.19
C ILE A 166 -14.17 8.69 -2.97
N ILE A 167 -15.03 9.71 -3.09
CA ILE A 167 -15.39 10.59 -1.96
C ILE A 167 -16.13 9.82 -0.87
N LEU A 168 -17.01 8.91 -1.26
CA LEU A 168 -17.82 8.14 -0.32
C LEU A 168 -17.01 7.02 0.37
N SER A 169 -16.08 6.39 -0.34
CA SER A 169 -15.24 5.28 0.14
C SER A 169 -14.19 5.72 1.17
#